data_AF-A0A945UWN1-F1
#
_entry.id   AF-A0A945UWN1-F1
#
_cell.length_a   1.000
_cell.length_b   1.000
_cell.length_c   1.000
_cell.angle_alpha   90.00
_cell.angle_beta   90.00
_cell.angle_gamma   90.00
#
_symmetry.space_group_name_H-M   'P 1'
#
loop_
_entity.id
_entity.type
_entity.pdbx_description
1 polymer ?
#
loop_
_entity_poly.entity_id
_entity_poly.type
_entity_poly.pdbx_seq_one_letter_code
_entity_poly.pdbx_strand_id
1 'polypeptide(L)'
;MSPSRMTSSCINPANDWRGDIRVSWHQGGNMPKSPFRHIDLNNIGHGAMFKGSKGYIIADFTTRMVIPYGKEADLTYLDTSKIEIPEKTAANFGEEWTNACKGNLQTSCNFDYSGVLIEQLLLGSVAFDVGKKLDYDAKNMVVRNSPEATRLLSKEYREGWVLNG
;
A
#
# COMPACT_ATOMS: atom_id res chain seq x y z
N MET A 1 -16.63 6.66 -11.92
CA MET A 1 -17.38 5.63 -11.16
C MET A 1 -16.34 4.61 -10.72
N SER A 2 -16.16 4.35 -9.43
CA SER A 2 -15.10 3.45 -8.97
C SER A 2 -15.35 2.02 -9.47
N PRO A 3 -14.34 1.34 -10.02
CA PRO A 3 -14.52 0.01 -10.58
C PRO A 3 -14.89 -1.00 -9.49
N SER A 4 -15.92 -1.82 -9.75
CA SER A 4 -16.31 -2.89 -8.83
C SER A 4 -15.28 -4.00 -8.73
N ARG A 5 -14.42 -4.15 -9.75
CA ARG A 5 -13.28 -5.08 -9.81
C ARG A 5 -12.12 -4.42 -10.54
N MET A 6 -10.97 -4.34 -9.90
CA MET A 6 -9.78 -3.71 -10.49
C MET A 6 -8.51 -4.40 -9.99
N THR A 7 -7.52 -4.47 -10.87
CA THR A 7 -6.14 -4.69 -10.46
C THR A 7 -5.28 -3.62 -11.09
N SER A 8 -4.59 -2.84 -10.26
CA SER A 8 -3.62 -1.85 -10.69
C SER A 8 -2.23 -2.27 -10.25
N SER A 9 -1.20 -1.78 -10.93
CA SER A 9 0.18 -2.00 -10.52
C SER A 9 1.01 -0.76 -10.81
N CYS A 10 1.82 -0.37 -9.84
CA CYS A 10 2.84 0.65 -10.00
C CYS A 10 4.23 0.02 -9.85
N ILE A 11 5.23 0.70 -10.41
CA ILE A 11 6.64 0.36 -10.20
C ILE A 11 7.22 1.48 -9.35
N ASN A 12 7.59 1.16 -8.12
CA ASN A 12 8.40 2.03 -7.29
C ASN A 12 9.85 1.86 -7.75
N PRO A 13 10.53 2.93 -8.19
CA PRO A 13 11.87 2.84 -8.76
C PRO A 13 12.87 2.30 -7.74
N ALA A 14 13.96 1.74 -8.24
CA ALA A 14 15.10 1.34 -7.43
C ALA A 14 15.67 2.53 -6.64
N ASN A 15 16.36 2.23 -5.54
CA ASN A 15 17.13 3.20 -4.76
C ASN A 15 18.47 2.55 -4.35
N ASP A 16 19.24 3.23 -3.50
CA ASP A 16 20.60 2.82 -3.13
C ASP A 16 20.70 1.43 -2.48
N TRP A 17 19.63 0.90 -1.91
CA TRP A 17 19.64 -0.37 -1.15
C TRP A 17 18.72 -1.45 -1.71
N ARG A 18 17.86 -1.14 -2.70
CA ARG A 18 16.96 -2.11 -3.33
C ARG A 18 16.70 -1.83 -4.80
N GLY A 19 16.41 -2.88 -5.55
CA GLY A 19 15.86 -2.80 -6.90
C GLY A 19 14.46 -2.17 -6.95
N ASP A 20 13.89 -2.14 -8.15
CA ASP A 20 12.52 -1.69 -8.32
C ASP A 20 11.54 -2.64 -7.61
N ILE A 21 10.44 -2.07 -7.12
CA ILE A 21 9.39 -2.84 -6.45
C ILE A 21 8.11 -2.65 -7.23
N ARG A 22 7.55 -3.75 -7.74
CA ARG A 22 6.17 -3.75 -8.22
C ARG A 22 5.23 -3.86 -7.04
N VAL A 23 4.36 -2.88 -6.89
CA VAL A 23 3.22 -2.95 -5.96
C VAL A 23 1.96 -3.15 -6.78
N SER A 24 1.19 -4.18 -6.45
CA SER A 24 -0.07 -4.50 -7.11
C SER A 24 -1.21 -4.38 -6.11
N TRP A 25 -2.24 -3.60 -6.47
CA TRP A 25 -3.47 -3.50 -5.69
C TRP A 25 -4.56 -4.32 -6.35
N HIS A 26 -5.26 -5.14 -5.56
CA HIS A 26 -6.40 -5.92 -6.03
C HIS A 26 -7.66 -5.51 -5.27
N GLN A 27 -8.72 -5.17 -6.02
CA GLN A 27 -10.00 -4.71 -5.51
C GLN A 27 -11.14 -5.58 -6.06
N GLY A 28 -12.17 -5.80 -5.24
CA GLY A 28 -13.43 -6.41 -5.71
C GLY A 28 -13.38 -7.93 -5.87
N GLY A 29 -12.64 -8.63 -5.02
CA GLY A 29 -12.48 -10.08 -5.09
C GLY A 29 -11.45 -10.56 -6.11
N ASN A 30 -10.82 -9.66 -6.87
CA ASN A 30 -9.53 -9.98 -7.48
C ASN A 30 -8.52 -10.19 -6.34
N MET A 31 -7.66 -11.19 -6.48
CA MET A 31 -6.64 -11.55 -5.49
C MET A 31 -5.33 -11.89 -6.21
N PRO A 32 -4.17 -11.72 -5.53
CA PRO A 32 -2.93 -12.25 -6.07
C PRO A 32 -2.97 -13.78 -6.11
N LYS A 33 -2.11 -14.37 -6.94
CA LYS A 33 -1.96 -15.83 -6.96
C LYS A 33 -1.40 -16.30 -5.61
N SER A 34 -2.10 -17.23 -4.98
CA SER A 34 -1.60 -17.87 -3.75
C SER A 34 -0.25 -18.55 -4.00
N PRO A 35 0.73 -18.41 -3.07
CA PRO A 35 2.04 -19.03 -3.24
C PRO A 35 1.98 -20.55 -3.23
N PHE A 36 0.98 -21.14 -2.54
CA PHE A 36 0.80 -22.59 -2.45
C PHE A 36 -0.68 -22.96 -2.51
N ARG A 37 -1.00 -24.12 -3.09
CA ARG A 37 -2.38 -24.60 -3.26
C ARG A 37 -3.14 -24.75 -1.94
N HIS A 38 -2.44 -25.03 -0.84
CA HIS A 38 -3.03 -25.23 0.49
C HIS A 38 -3.16 -23.92 1.30
N ILE A 39 -2.74 -22.77 0.75
CA ILE A 39 -2.96 -21.47 1.38
C ILE A 39 -4.14 -20.81 0.68
N ASP A 40 -5.25 -20.69 1.39
CA ASP A 40 -6.45 -20.01 0.91
C ASP A 40 -6.41 -18.54 1.33
N LEU A 41 -6.06 -17.67 0.38
CA LEU A 41 -6.02 -16.22 0.60
C LEU A 41 -7.42 -15.62 0.74
N ASN A 42 -8.50 -16.32 0.39
CA ASN A 42 -9.86 -15.78 0.53
C ASN A 42 -10.30 -15.66 1.99
N ASN A 43 -9.61 -16.34 2.91
CA ASN A 43 -9.80 -16.17 4.35
C ASN A 43 -9.19 -14.86 4.88
N ILE A 44 -8.42 -14.15 4.05
CA ILE A 44 -7.83 -12.84 4.36
C ILE A 44 -8.64 -11.78 3.64
N GLY A 45 -9.46 -11.02 4.39
CA GLY A 45 -10.31 -9.98 3.81
C GLY A 45 -9.52 -8.78 3.28
N HIS A 46 -8.63 -8.23 4.10
CA HIS A 46 -7.71 -7.14 3.74
C HIS A 46 -6.32 -7.49 4.23
N GLY A 47 -5.35 -7.59 3.33
CA GLY A 47 -3.99 -7.94 3.70
C GLY A 47 -2.97 -7.55 2.66
N ALA A 48 -1.71 -7.77 3.02
CA ALA A 48 -0.56 -7.57 2.16
C ALA A 48 0.18 -8.89 1.96
N MET A 49 0.64 -9.12 0.74
CA MET A 49 1.56 -10.22 0.42
C MET A 49 2.84 -9.62 -0.17
N PHE A 50 3.96 -9.94 0.46
CA PHE A 50 5.30 -9.62 -0.01
C PHE A 50 5.91 -10.88 -0.61
N LYS A 51 6.50 -10.76 -1.80
CA LYS A 51 7.26 -11.83 -2.45
C LYS A 51 8.73 -11.43 -2.48
N GLY A 52 9.56 -12.18 -1.76
CA GLY A 52 11.01 -12.07 -1.78
C GLY A 52 11.67 -13.13 -2.66
N SER A 53 13.01 -13.10 -2.69
CA SER A 53 13.82 -14.12 -3.38
C SER A 53 13.80 -15.48 -2.71
N LYS A 54 13.56 -15.52 -1.39
CA LYS A 54 13.58 -16.73 -0.55
C LYS A 54 12.24 -17.07 0.10
N GLY A 55 11.15 -16.41 -0.27
CA GLY A 55 9.89 -16.64 0.43
C GLY A 55 8.82 -15.61 0.20
N TYR A 56 7.74 -15.80 0.95
CA TYR A 56 6.58 -14.93 1.01
C TYR A 56 6.34 -14.50 2.46
N ILE A 57 5.91 -13.25 2.63
CA ILE A 57 5.30 -12.77 3.86
C ILE A 57 3.85 -12.43 3.55
N ILE A 58 2.92 -12.94 4.34
CA ILE A 58 1.49 -12.64 4.21
C ILE A 58 0.99 -12.15 5.55
N ALA A 59 0.36 -10.98 5.57
CA ALA A 59 -0.14 -10.38 6.79
C ALA A 59 -1.49 -9.67 6.61
N ASP A 60 -2.31 -9.75 7.65
CA ASP A 60 -3.46 -8.89 7.91
C ASP A 60 -3.43 -8.41 9.38
N PHE A 61 -4.53 -7.88 9.89
CA PHE A 61 -4.63 -7.42 11.28
C PHE A 61 -4.38 -8.53 12.33
N THR A 62 -4.53 -9.79 11.94
CA THR A 62 -4.50 -11.00 12.77
C THR A 62 -3.49 -12.05 12.27
N THR A 63 -3.43 -12.27 10.96
CA THR A 63 -2.61 -13.25 10.28
C THR A 63 -1.20 -12.73 10.11
N ARG A 64 -0.20 -13.57 10.43
CA ARG A 64 1.23 -13.30 10.22
C ARG A 64 1.91 -14.59 9.75
N MET A 65 2.16 -14.71 8.45
CA MET A 65 2.77 -15.90 7.85
C MET A 65 4.11 -15.54 7.21
N VAL A 66 5.15 -16.31 7.54
CA VAL A 66 6.45 -16.29 6.87
C VAL A 66 6.64 -17.65 6.22
N ILE A 67 6.78 -17.68 4.90
CA ILE A 67 6.76 -18.93 4.13
C ILE A 67 8.02 -19.01 3.26
N PRO A 68 9.01 -19.85 3.64
CA PRO A 68 10.18 -20.12 2.81
C PRO A 68 9.78 -20.64 1.43
N TYR A 69 10.46 -20.15 0.40
CA TYR A 69 10.23 -20.60 -0.98
C TYR A 69 11.52 -20.56 -1.80
N GLY A 70 11.81 -21.66 -2.48
CA GLY A 70 13.02 -21.84 -3.27
C GLY A 70 13.98 -22.85 -2.66
N LYS A 71 14.99 -23.26 -3.41
CA LYS A 71 15.94 -24.31 -3.00
C LYS A 71 16.83 -23.90 -1.82
N GLU A 72 17.12 -22.61 -1.70
CA GLU A 72 18.01 -22.03 -0.67
C GLU A 72 17.23 -21.30 0.42
N ALA A 73 15.92 -21.58 0.51
CA ALA A 73 15.06 -20.98 1.52
C ALA A 73 14.97 -21.90 2.72
N ASP A 74 15.36 -21.40 3.88
CA ASP A 74 15.25 -22.07 5.16
C ASP A 74 14.97 -21.04 6.26
N LEU A 75 14.66 -21.53 7.46
CA LEU A 75 14.49 -20.69 8.66
C LEU A 75 15.53 -21.07 9.73
N THR A 76 16.66 -21.69 9.35
CA THR A 76 17.67 -22.18 10.29
C THR A 76 18.39 -21.05 11.03
N TYR A 77 18.42 -19.86 10.42
CA TYR A 77 18.94 -18.64 11.03
C TYR A 77 17.97 -18.00 12.02
N LEU A 78 16.70 -18.41 12.04
CA LEU A 78 15.68 -17.86 12.93
C LEU A 78 15.73 -18.58 14.28
N ASP A 79 16.30 -17.90 15.26
CA ASP A 79 16.20 -18.30 16.65
C ASP A 79 14.91 -17.74 17.26
N THR A 80 13.85 -18.56 17.30
CA THR A 80 12.54 -18.14 17.80
C THR A 80 12.56 -17.75 19.27
N SER A 81 13.56 -18.21 20.05
CA SER A 81 13.68 -17.82 21.46
C SER A 81 14.10 -16.35 21.64
N LYS A 82 14.67 -15.74 20.59
CA LYS A 82 15.08 -14.32 20.57
C LYS A 82 14.03 -13.39 19.98
N ILE A 83 12.90 -13.92 19.51
CA ILE A 83 11.83 -13.10 18.96
C ILE A 83 11.01 -12.53 20.12
N GLU A 84 11.22 -11.25 20.40
CA GLU A 84 10.33 -10.50 21.27
C GLU A 84 9.09 -10.09 20.47
N ILE A 85 7.92 -10.59 20.87
CA ILE A 85 6.65 -10.11 20.35
C ILE A 85 6.27 -8.91 21.20
N PRO A 86 6.25 -7.68 20.63
CA PRO A 86 5.84 -6.51 21.40
C PRO A 86 4.45 -6.75 21.96
N GLU A 87 4.26 -6.40 23.24
CA GLU A 87 2.93 -6.34 23.79
C GLU A 87 2.09 -5.37 22.93
N LYS A 88 0.79 -5.64 22.79
CA LYS A 88 -0.08 -4.79 21.97
C LYS A 88 -0.23 -3.43 22.65
N THR A 89 0.70 -2.52 22.35
CA THR A 89 0.79 -1.18 22.94
C THR A 89 0.05 -0.12 22.12
N ALA A 90 -0.43 -0.47 20.92
CA ALA A 90 -1.21 0.43 20.10
C ALA A 90 -2.56 0.73 20.78
N ALA A 91 -2.70 1.96 21.27
CA ALA A 91 -3.99 2.56 21.59
C ALA A 91 -4.95 2.29 20.42
N ASN A 92 -6.21 1.99 20.72
CA ASN A 92 -7.19 1.92 19.64
C ASN A 92 -7.29 3.31 18.95
N PHE A 93 -7.71 3.34 17.69
CA PHE A 93 -7.73 4.59 16.91
C PHE A 93 -8.48 5.75 17.60
N GLY A 94 -9.51 5.44 18.41
CA GLY A 94 -10.27 6.47 19.14
C GLY A 94 -9.51 7.06 20.32
N GLU A 95 -8.76 6.23 21.05
CA GLU A 95 -7.88 6.67 22.12
C GLU A 95 -6.70 7.48 21.57
N GLU A 96 -6.08 7.01 20.48
CA GLU A 96 -5.02 7.74 19.80
C GLU A 96 -5.49 9.12 19.34
N TRP A 97 -6.66 9.20 18.69
CA TRP A 97 -7.27 10.47 18.29
C TRP A 97 -7.55 11.38 19.50
N THR A 98 -8.09 10.83 20.58
CA THR A 98 -8.38 11.60 21.80
C THR A 98 -7.11 12.17 22.42
N ASN A 99 -6.03 11.39 22.46
CA ASN A 99 -4.73 11.83 22.98
C ASN A 99 -4.09 12.88 22.06
N ALA A 100 -4.19 12.73 20.75
CA ALA A 100 -3.74 13.71 19.77
C ALA A 100 -4.44 15.06 19.98
N CYS A 101 -5.77 15.05 20.09
CA CYS A 101 -6.59 16.25 20.33
C CYS A 101 -6.26 16.96 21.65
N LYS A 102 -5.84 16.22 22.68
CA LYS A 102 -5.48 16.76 23.99
C LYS A 102 -3.99 17.08 24.14
N GLY A 103 -3.17 16.74 23.16
CA GLY A 103 -1.73 16.67 23.32
C GLY A 103 -0.99 17.18 22.09
N ASN A 104 -0.21 16.30 21.48
CA ASN A 104 0.81 16.64 20.49
C ASN A 104 0.34 16.51 19.03
N LEU A 105 -0.96 16.31 18.80
CA LEU A 105 -1.56 16.13 17.46
C LEU A 105 -1.04 14.91 16.67
N GLN A 106 -0.29 13.99 17.29
CA GLN A 106 0.28 12.84 16.60
C GLN A 106 -0.67 11.65 16.54
N THR A 107 -0.77 11.03 15.38
CA THR A 107 -1.48 9.77 15.15
C THR A 107 -0.66 8.85 14.23
N SER A 108 -0.89 7.55 14.34
CA SER A 108 -0.25 6.49 13.57
C SER A 108 -0.63 6.54 12.08
N CYS A 109 -1.79 7.12 11.77
CA CYS A 109 -2.33 7.30 10.43
C CYS A 109 -2.52 8.79 10.10
N ASN A 110 -1.46 9.59 10.20
CA ASN A 110 -1.51 11.02 9.89
C ASN A 110 -1.64 11.31 8.38
N PHE A 111 -1.81 12.59 8.01
CA PHE A 111 -1.99 13.01 6.62
C PHE A 111 -0.75 12.87 5.75
N ASP A 112 0.46 13.02 6.31
CA ASP A 112 1.70 12.84 5.55
C ASP A 112 1.85 11.38 5.09
N TYR A 113 1.58 10.44 6.00
CA TYR A 113 1.56 9.02 5.68
C TYR A 113 0.42 8.66 4.71
N SER A 114 -0.81 9.08 5.05
CA SER A 114 -2.00 8.68 4.29
C SER A 114 -2.07 9.34 2.91
N GLY A 115 -1.56 10.56 2.77
CA GLY A 115 -1.51 11.31 1.52
C GLY A 115 -0.65 10.63 0.47
N VAL A 116 0.58 10.25 0.83
CA VAL A 116 1.49 9.55 -0.09
C VAL A 116 0.92 8.17 -0.46
N LEU A 117 0.31 7.46 0.49
CA LEU A 117 -0.30 6.16 0.22
C LEU A 117 -1.49 6.27 -0.74
N ILE A 118 -2.39 7.22 -0.49
CA ILE A 118 -3.60 7.35 -1.30
C ILE A 118 -3.30 7.87 -2.71
N GLU A 119 -2.26 8.70 -2.87
CA GLU A 119 -1.80 9.16 -4.19
C GLU A 119 -1.52 7.97 -5.12
N GLN A 120 -0.76 6.98 -4.66
CA GLN A 120 -0.46 5.78 -5.44
C GLN A 120 -1.73 4.99 -5.81
N LEU A 121 -2.71 4.90 -4.90
CA LEU A 121 -3.98 4.22 -5.17
C LEU A 121 -4.80 4.98 -6.21
N LEU A 122 -4.89 6.31 -6.09
CA LEU A 122 -5.64 7.17 -6.99
C LEU A 122 -5.06 7.19 -8.40
N LEU A 123 -3.73 7.13 -8.54
CA LEU A 123 -3.09 6.96 -9.85
C LEU A 123 -3.55 5.66 -10.54
N GLY A 124 -3.81 4.60 -9.79
CA GLY A 124 -4.39 3.36 -10.31
C GLY A 124 -5.79 3.58 -10.89
N SER A 125 -6.63 4.35 -10.20
CA SER A 125 -7.96 4.72 -10.69
C SER A 125 -7.89 5.61 -11.93
N VAL A 126 -6.99 6.60 -11.94
CA VAL A 126 -6.79 7.46 -13.11
C VAL A 126 -6.32 6.64 -14.31
N ALA A 127 -5.35 5.74 -14.12
CA ALA A 127 -4.88 4.84 -15.18
C ALA A 127 -6.00 3.95 -15.73
N PHE A 128 -6.92 3.50 -14.87
CA PHE A 128 -8.12 2.76 -15.26
C PHE A 128 -9.06 3.62 -16.11
N ASP A 129 -9.38 4.83 -15.64
CA ASP A 129 -10.29 5.76 -16.34
C ASP A 129 -9.78 6.13 -17.74
N VAL A 130 -8.47 6.37 -17.88
CA VAL A 130 -7.86 6.75 -19.16
C VAL A 130 -7.35 5.57 -19.99
N GLY A 131 -7.47 4.34 -19.47
CA GLY A 131 -7.11 3.10 -20.16
C GLY A 131 -5.63 2.95 -20.56
N LYS A 132 -4.69 3.62 -19.88
CA LYS A 132 -3.26 3.64 -20.25
C LYS A 132 -2.33 3.64 -19.04
N LYS A 133 -1.11 3.14 -19.25
CA LYS A 133 -0.01 3.27 -18.28
C LYS A 133 0.38 4.75 -18.17
N LEU A 134 0.51 5.24 -16.94
CA LEU A 134 0.91 6.62 -16.66
C LEU A 134 2.44 6.70 -16.50
N ASP A 135 3.06 7.66 -17.17
CA ASP A 135 4.42 8.15 -16.84
C ASP A 135 4.23 9.35 -15.90
N TYR A 136 4.32 9.08 -14.60
CA TYR A 136 3.97 10.03 -13.55
C TYR A 136 5.20 10.69 -12.93
N ASP A 137 5.20 12.02 -12.91
CA ASP A 137 6.16 12.84 -12.19
C ASP A 137 5.58 13.21 -10.82
N ALA A 138 5.91 12.43 -9.79
CA ALA A 138 5.41 12.66 -8.43
C ALA A 138 5.84 14.01 -7.84
N LYS A 139 7.00 14.54 -8.24
CA LYS A 139 7.48 15.83 -7.72
C LYS A 139 6.63 16.99 -8.22
N ASN A 140 6.24 16.95 -9.49
CA ASN A 140 5.47 18.00 -10.13
C ASN A 140 3.96 17.69 -10.19
N MET A 141 3.54 16.49 -9.75
CA MET A 141 2.17 15.97 -9.83
C MET A 141 1.57 16.01 -11.24
N VAL A 142 2.34 15.56 -12.25
CA VAL A 142 1.93 15.59 -13.66
C VAL A 142 2.14 14.23 -14.33
N VAL A 143 1.19 13.82 -15.18
CA VAL A 143 1.34 12.66 -16.07
C VAL A 143 1.90 13.12 -17.42
N ARG A 144 3.17 12.82 -17.67
CA ARG A 144 3.94 13.30 -18.84
C ARG A 144 3.39 12.80 -20.17
N ASN A 145 2.85 11.59 -20.18
CA ASN A 145 2.34 10.94 -21.39
C ASN A 145 0.81 11.05 -21.57
N SER A 146 0.11 11.83 -20.72
CA SER A 146 -1.34 11.96 -20.79
C SER A 146 -1.85 13.26 -20.14
N PRO A 147 -2.09 14.32 -20.95
CA PRO A 147 -2.69 15.56 -20.46
C PRO A 147 -4.10 15.35 -19.87
N GLU A 148 -4.86 14.41 -20.44
CA GLU A 148 -6.15 13.97 -19.92
C GLU A 148 -6.04 13.39 -18.51
N ALA A 149 -5.07 12.52 -18.25
CA ALA A 149 -4.85 11.95 -16.92
C ALA A 149 -4.40 13.02 -15.93
N THR A 150 -3.54 13.96 -16.35
CA THR A 150 -3.11 15.09 -15.52
C THR A 150 -4.30 15.93 -15.06
N ARG A 151 -5.29 16.16 -15.93
CA ARG A 151 -6.53 16.89 -15.54
C ARG A 151 -7.36 16.15 -14.48
N LEU A 152 -7.22 14.83 -14.36
CA LEU A 152 -7.93 14.04 -13.34
C LEU A 152 -7.22 14.05 -11.97
N LEU A 153 -5.96 14.50 -11.89
CA LEU A 153 -5.20 14.57 -10.64
C LEU A 153 -5.61 15.74 -9.73
N SER A 154 -6.26 16.75 -10.29
CA SER A 154 -6.68 17.93 -9.56
C SER A 154 -8.06 18.39 -10.02
N LYS A 155 -8.63 19.35 -9.29
CA LYS A 155 -9.90 19.99 -9.62
C LYS A 155 -9.76 21.49 -9.44
N GLU A 156 -10.51 22.24 -10.23
CA GLU A 156 -10.73 23.65 -9.92
C GLU A 156 -11.56 23.74 -8.63
N TYR A 157 -10.99 24.41 -7.63
CA TYR A 157 -11.72 24.70 -6.40
C TYR A 157 -12.67 25.87 -6.66
N ARG A 158 -13.83 25.83 -6.01
CA ARG A 158 -14.81 26.92 -6.08
C ARG A 158 -14.17 28.21 -5.56
N GLU A 159 -14.52 29.33 -6.19
CA GLU A 159 -14.08 30.65 -5.74
C GLU A 159 -14.36 30.85 -4.23
N GLY A 160 -13.38 31.41 -3.51
CA GLY A 160 -13.39 31.57 -2.05
C GLY A 160 -12.89 30.35 -1.26
N TRP A 161 -12.72 29.19 -1.89
CA TRP A 161 -12.14 27.99 -1.26
C TRP A 161 -10.65 27.87 -1.59
N VAL A 162 -9.85 28.78 -1.04
CA VAL A 162 -8.38 28.77 -1.19
C VAL A 162 -7.77 27.84 -0.14
N LEU A 163 -7.02 26.84 -0.59
CA LEU A 163 -6.16 26.05 0.29
C LEU A 163 -4.86 26.82 0.50
N ASN A 164 -4.70 27.40 1.68
CA ASN A 164 -3.42 27.96 2.10
C ASN A 164 -2.57 26.79 2.59
N GLY A 165 -1.59 26.39 1.78
CA GLY A 165 -0.58 25.40 2.15
C GLY A 165 0.41 25.97 3.16
#